data_AF-A0A5B0N9J8-F1
#
_entry.id   AF-A0A5B0N9J8-F1
#
_cell.length_a   1.000
_cell.length_b   1.000
_cell.length_c   1.000
_cell.angle_alpha   90.00
_cell.angle_beta   90.00
_cell.angle_gamma   90.00
#
_symmetry.space_group_name_H-M   'P 1'
#
loop_
_entity.id
_entity.type
_entity.pdbx_description
1 polymer ?
#
loop_
_entity_poly.entity_id
_entity_poly.type
_entity_poly.pdbx_seq_one_letter_code
_entity_poly.pdbx_strand_id
1 'polypeptide(L)'
;MAWSGSPLSETKTSAQSYITFAKKVYKKACVGTVIRKVQKAKNFTMSFNAVLGEVPGSSIFIMKLAGAARHLEVQVLTNQYGNTISLFGRDCSVQRCHQKIIEEAPVTIACPETFKQMEKAAVILAKLVGYVLAGGTKCQPEHSTHL
;
A
#
# COMPACT_ATOMS: atom_id res chain seq x y z
N MET A 1 -9.75 -9.42 -6.42
CA MET A 1 -10.85 -8.87 -7.24
C MET A 1 -11.66 -7.92 -6.38
N ALA A 2 -12.00 -6.77 -6.95
CA ALA A 2 -12.68 -5.66 -6.28
C ALA A 2 -14.11 -6.05 -5.88
N TRP A 3 -14.53 -5.62 -4.69
CA TRP A 3 -15.87 -5.91 -4.18
C TRP A 3 -16.93 -5.08 -4.91
N SER A 4 -18.04 -5.76 -5.22
CA SER A 4 -19.13 -5.39 -6.10
C SER A 4 -20.26 -4.66 -5.37
N GLY A 5 -20.39 -3.36 -5.63
CA GLY A 5 -21.64 -2.70 -6.07
C GLY A 5 -22.97 -2.84 -5.31
N SER A 6 -23.05 -3.44 -4.12
CA SER A 6 -24.32 -3.54 -3.38
C SER A 6 -24.43 -2.47 -2.28
N PRO A 7 -25.61 -1.84 -2.05
CA PRO A 7 -25.85 -0.98 -0.90
C PRO A 7 -25.57 -1.75 0.41
N LEU A 8 -24.87 -1.10 1.35
CA LEU A 8 -24.50 -1.64 2.67
C LEU A 8 -25.71 -1.80 3.64
N SER A 9 -26.87 -2.26 3.17
CA SER A 9 -28.04 -2.52 4.03
C SER A 9 -27.91 -3.78 4.89
N GLU A 10 -26.85 -4.59 4.70
CA GLU A 10 -26.62 -5.81 5.47
C GLU A 10 -25.18 -5.91 6.00
N THR A 11 -24.77 -4.95 6.84
CA THR A 11 -23.49 -5.08 7.55
C THR A 11 -23.72 -5.84 8.85
N LYS A 12 -23.51 -7.17 8.85
CA LYS A 12 -23.38 -7.93 10.11
C LYS A 12 -22.17 -7.37 10.86
N THR A 13 -22.43 -6.71 11.99
CA THR A 13 -21.42 -6.03 12.80
C THR A 13 -20.57 -7.07 13.52
N SER A 14 -19.40 -7.39 12.96
CA SER A 14 -18.36 -8.14 13.68
C SER A 14 -17.64 -7.21 14.65
N ALA A 15 -17.20 -7.73 15.80
CA ALA A 15 -16.45 -7.02 16.85
C ALA A 15 -15.03 -6.57 16.42
N GLN A 16 -14.79 -6.42 15.12
CA GLN A 16 -13.49 -6.24 14.52
C GLN A 16 -13.36 -4.78 14.05
N SER A 17 -12.27 -4.12 14.44
CA SER A 17 -12.03 -2.71 14.13
C SER A 17 -11.69 -2.52 12.65
N TYR A 18 -12.23 -1.46 12.03
CA TYR A 18 -11.98 -1.11 10.63
C TYR A 18 -11.29 0.26 10.53
N ILE A 19 -10.59 0.50 9.43
CA ILE A 19 -10.02 1.81 9.08
C ILE A 19 -10.56 2.25 7.73
N THR A 20 -10.88 3.54 7.63
CA THR A 20 -11.43 4.18 6.43
C THR A 20 -10.39 5.09 5.79
N PHE A 21 -10.21 5.02 4.47
CA PHE A 21 -9.24 5.77 3.66
C PHE A 21 -9.89 6.38 2.42
N ALA A 22 -9.48 7.57 1.99
CA ALA A 22 -9.85 8.08 0.67
C ALA A 22 -9.07 7.38 -0.49
N LYS A 23 -9.61 7.29 -1.70
CA LYS A 23 -9.10 6.54 -2.88
C LYS A 23 -8.03 7.32 -3.65
N LYS A 24 -8.14 8.65 -3.71
CA LYS A 24 -7.10 9.53 -4.29
C LYS A 24 -5.79 9.51 -3.49
N VAL A 25 -5.81 8.92 -2.29
CA VAL A 25 -4.67 8.76 -1.39
C VAL A 25 -3.71 7.66 -1.85
N TYR A 26 -4.20 6.55 -2.41
CA TYR A 26 -3.36 5.40 -2.71
C TYR A 26 -2.32 5.70 -3.80
N LYS A 27 -2.55 6.70 -4.66
CA LYS A 27 -1.60 7.15 -5.69
C LYS A 27 -0.50 8.10 -5.16
N LYS A 28 -0.56 8.55 -3.89
CA LYS A 28 0.38 9.52 -3.33
C LYS A 28 0.67 9.21 -1.85
N ALA A 29 1.08 7.98 -1.55
CA ALA A 29 1.30 7.53 -0.18
C ALA A 29 2.75 7.72 0.27
N CYS A 30 3.08 8.95 0.62
CA CYS A 30 3.85 9.33 1.81
C CYS A 30 3.64 10.85 1.97
N VAL A 31 3.34 11.29 3.20
CA VAL A 31 2.99 12.66 3.63
C VAL A 31 1.47 12.99 3.56
N GLY A 32 0.79 12.88 4.72
CA GLY A 32 -0.42 13.66 5.03
C GLY A 32 -1.80 13.03 4.78
N THR A 33 -1.97 11.71 4.93
CA THR A 33 -3.27 11.07 4.68
C THR A 33 -4.26 11.22 5.85
N VAL A 34 -5.52 11.55 5.54
CA VAL A 34 -6.66 11.45 6.46
C VAL A 34 -7.06 9.99 6.66
N ILE A 35 -6.89 9.48 7.88
CA ILE A 35 -7.15 8.09 8.26
C ILE A 35 -7.95 8.09 9.56
N ARG A 36 -9.06 7.33 9.62
CA ARG A 36 -9.85 7.18 10.85
C ARG A 36 -10.06 5.71 11.21
N LYS A 37 -9.69 5.35 12.45
CA LYS A 37 -9.94 4.05 13.08
C LYS A 37 -11.33 4.04 13.71
N VAL A 38 -12.11 3.01 13.39
CA VAL A 38 -13.46 2.80 13.92
C VAL A 38 -13.50 1.47 14.67
N GLN A 39 -13.75 1.53 15.98
CA GLN A 39 -13.84 0.34 16.85
C GLN A 39 -15.28 -0.14 17.05
N LYS A 40 -16.26 0.77 17.00
CA LYS A 40 -17.69 0.48 17.23
C LYS A 40 -18.50 0.98 16.03
N ALA A 41 -19.47 0.18 15.59
CA ALA A 41 -20.34 0.53 14.45
C ALA A 41 -21.08 1.86 14.65
N LYS A 42 -21.48 2.19 15.89
CA LYS A 42 -22.14 3.46 16.23
C LYS A 42 -21.31 4.69 15.82
N ASN A 43 -19.98 4.59 15.81
CA ASN A 43 -19.08 5.69 15.49
C ASN A 43 -18.73 5.77 13.99
N PHE A 44 -19.21 4.82 13.19
CA PHE A 44 -18.86 4.70 11.78
C PHE A 44 -19.32 5.93 10.98
N THR A 45 -20.60 6.28 11.05
CA THR A 45 -21.19 7.39 10.28
C THR A 45 -20.47 8.71 10.55
N MET A 46 -20.21 9.01 11.82
CA MET A 46 -19.46 10.19 12.22
C MET A 46 -18.04 10.21 11.63
N SER A 47 -17.32 9.09 11.72
CA SER A 47 -15.95 8.98 11.21
C SER A 47 -15.91 9.07 9.68
N PHE A 48 -16.86 8.44 9.00
CA PHE A 48 -16.97 8.45 7.55
C PHE A 48 -17.23 9.88 7.02
N ASN A 49 -18.19 10.59 7.63
CA ASN A 49 -18.49 11.98 7.27
C ASN A 49 -17.32 12.92 7.55
N ALA A 50 -16.56 12.68 8.62
CA ALA A 50 -15.36 13.47 8.90
C ALA A 50 -14.28 13.29 7.81
N VAL A 51 -14.04 12.05 7.34
CA VAL A 51 -13.13 11.81 6.20
C VAL A 51 -13.63 12.48 4.92
N LEU A 52 -14.94 12.41 4.65
CA LEU A 52 -15.55 13.09 3.49
C LEU A 52 -15.36 14.61 3.55
N GLY A 53 -15.53 15.21 4.74
CA GLY A 53 -15.37 16.65 4.94
C GLY A 53 -13.94 17.12 4.74
N GLU A 54 -12.95 16.35 5.19
CA GLU A 54 -11.53 16.70 5.01
C GLU A 54 -11.04 16.48 3.57
N VAL A 55 -11.61 15.52 2.85
CA VAL A 55 -11.21 15.22 1.46
C VAL A 55 -12.41 15.11 0.52
N PRO A 56 -13.09 16.22 0.20
CA PRO A 56 -14.28 16.23 -0.66
C PRO A 56 -13.99 15.64 -2.05
N GLY A 57 -14.96 14.90 -2.60
CA GLY A 57 -14.85 14.32 -3.96
C GLY A 57 -13.82 13.19 -4.11
N SER A 58 -13.24 12.71 -3.01
CA SER A 58 -12.44 11.49 -3.03
C SER A 58 -13.30 10.27 -2.71
N SER A 59 -13.16 9.18 -3.48
CA SER A 59 -13.83 7.93 -3.11
C SER A 59 -13.27 7.42 -1.78
N ILE A 60 -13.99 6.59 -1.04
CA ILE A 60 -13.54 6.09 0.26
C ILE A 60 -13.54 4.55 0.25
N PHE A 61 -12.56 3.93 0.89
CA PHE A 61 -12.45 2.49 1.12
C PHE A 61 -12.34 2.17 2.59
N ILE A 62 -12.80 0.97 2.94
CA ILE A 62 -12.78 0.45 4.30
C ILE A 62 -11.93 -0.82 4.29
N MET A 63 -11.02 -0.96 5.24
CA MET A 63 -10.23 -2.17 5.43
C MET A 63 -10.24 -2.61 6.89
N LYS A 64 -10.03 -3.91 7.10
CA LYS A 64 -9.86 -4.47 8.44
C LYS A 64 -8.54 -3.99 9.03
N LEU A 65 -8.56 -3.56 10.29
CA LEU A 65 -7.35 -3.22 11.02
C LEU A 65 -6.62 -4.50 11.45
N ALA A 66 -5.39 -4.67 10.99
CA ALA A 66 -4.49 -5.67 11.53
C ALA A 66 -3.96 -5.20 12.89
N GLY A 67 -4.32 -5.88 13.97
CA GLY A 67 -3.79 -5.61 15.31
C GLY A 67 -2.41 -6.27 15.49
N ALA A 68 -1.50 -5.59 16.19
CA ALA A 68 -0.17 -6.10 16.55
C ALA A 68 0.65 -6.70 15.39
N ALA A 69 0.45 -6.21 14.17
CA ALA A 69 1.18 -6.66 13.00
C ALA A 69 2.55 -5.97 12.89
N ARG A 70 3.52 -6.69 12.30
CA ARG A 70 4.79 -6.09 11.85
C ARG A 70 4.58 -5.42 10.50
N HIS A 71 5.23 -4.28 10.28
CA HIS A 71 5.26 -3.59 8.99
C HIS A 71 6.56 -3.95 8.28
N LEU A 72 6.48 -4.92 7.38
CA LEU A 72 7.61 -5.40 6.58
C LEU A 72 7.49 -4.90 5.15
N GLU A 73 8.58 -4.41 4.60
CA GLU A 73 8.66 -3.92 3.22
C GLU A 73 9.70 -4.70 2.44
N VAL A 74 9.41 -5.03 1.17
CA VAL A 74 10.41 -5.56 0.23
C VAL A 74 10.86 -4.43 -0.68
N GLN A 75 12.16 -4.21 -0.78
CA GLN A 75 12.73 -3.28 -1.74
C GLN A 75 12.82 -3.97 -3.10
N VAL A 76 12.26 -3.35 -4.14
CA VAL A 76 12.31 -3.86 -5.51
C VAL A 76 13.06 -2.88 -6.40
N LEU A 77 13.89 -3.40 -7.30
CA LEU A 77 14.61 -2.66 -8.32
C LEU A 77 14.20 -3.20 -9.70
N THR A 78 13.72 -2.32 -10.58
CA THR A 78 13.30 -2.68 -11.94
C THR A 78 13.96 -1.77 -12.96
N ASN A 79 14.51 -2.37 -14.03
CA ASN A 79 15.07 -1.64 -15.16
C ASN A 79 14.03 -1.44 -16.28
N GLN A 80 14.37 -0.62 -17.28
CA GLN A 80 13.50 -0.34 -18.43
C GLN A 80 13.23 -1.55 -19.36
N TYR A 81 14.01 -2.62 -19.22
CA TYR A 81 13.85 -3.86 -19.98
C TYR A 81 12.92 -4.87 -19.28
N GLY A 82 12.33 -4.51 -18.14
CA GLY A 82 11.45 -5.39 -17.36
C GLY A 82 12.18 -6.36 -16.42
N ASN A 83 13.52 -6.29 -16.32
CA ASN A 83 14.26 -7.06 -15.33
C ASN A 83 14.01 -6.47 -13.95
N THR A 84 13.46 -7.31 -13.06
CA THR A 84 13.04 -6.93 -11.72
C THR A 84 13.67 -7.86 -10.71
N ILE A 85 14.29 -7.30 -9.67
CA ILE A 85 14.90 -8.03 -8.55
C ILE A 85 14.44 -7.47 -7.21
N SER A 86 14.45 -8.29 -6.16
CA SER A 86 14.34 -7.83 -4.77
C SER A 86 15.73 -7.53 -4.19
N LEU A 87 15.84 -6.48 -3.38
CA LEU A 87 17.06 -6.05 -2.68
C LEU A 87 16.92 -6.29 -1.17
N PHE A 88 16.34 -7.43 -0.77
CA PHE A 88 15.91 -7.73 0.60
C PHE A 88 14.73 -6.86 1.06
N GLY A 89 14.48 -6.85 2.36
CA GLY A 89 13.48 -5.98 2.95
C GLY A 89 13.89 -5.35 4.25
N ARG A 90 12.96 -4.52 4.75
CA ARG A 90 13.10 -3.73 5.95
C ARG A 90 11.95 -4.00 6.90
N ASP A 91 12.25 -3.94 8.19
CA ASP A 91 11.25 -3.87 9.24
C ASP A 91 11.08 -2.41 9.67
N CYS A 92 9.90 -1.85 9.42
CA CYS A 92 9.53 -0.48 9.81
C CYS A 92 8.35 -0.48 10.78
N SER A 93 8.23 -1.54 11.60
CA SER A 93 7.14 -1.70 12.57
C SER A 93 7.09 -0.62 13.63
N VAL A 94 8.23 0.02 13.94
CA VAL A 94 8.31 1.10 14.92
C VAL A 94 7.79 2.39 14.30
N GLN A 95 6.50 2.65 14.53
CA GLN A 95 5.80 3.82 14.01
C GLN A 95 5.09 4.56 15.13
N ARG A 96 5.15 5.89 15.10
CA ARG A 96 4.36 6.75 15.98
C ARG A 96 3.46 7.62 15.14
N CYS A 97 2.16 7.64 15.45
CA CYS A 97 1.17 8.41 14.69
C CYS A 97 1.22 8.15 13.16
N HIS A 98 1.46 6.90 12.75
CA HIS A 98 1.63 6.47 11.34
C HIS A 98 2.84 7.07 10.61
N GLN A 99 3.85 7.53 11.36
CA GLN A 99 5.14 7.96 10.83
C GLN A 99 6.19 6.90 11.18
N LYS A 100 7.02 6.53 10.21
CA LYS A 100 8.17 5.62 10.42
C LYS A 100 9.19 6.32 11.31
N ILE A 101 9.54 5.71 12.43
CA ILE A 101 10.52 6.25 13.39
C ILE A 101 11.85 5.52 13.27
N ILE A 102 11.80 4.19 13.15
CA ILE A 102 12.98 3.33 13.01
C ILE A 102 12.73 2.37 11.85
N GLU A 103 13.76 2.17 11.04
CA GLU A 103 13.79 1.18 9.97
C GLU A 103 15.03 0.30 10.16
N GLU A 104 14.82 -1.02 10.23
CA GLU A 104 15.88 -2.01 10.39
C GLU A 104 16.00 -2.87 9.11
N ALA A 105 17.22 -3.29 8.77
CA ALA A 105 17.50 -4.16 7.63
C ALA A 105 18.65 -5.14 7.97
N PRO A 106 18.57 -6.42 7.56
CA PRO A 106 17.46 -7.07 6.85
C PRO A 106 16.31 -7.48 7.80
N VAL A 107 15.19 -7.97 7.25
CA VAL A 107 14.10 -8.54 8.05
C VAL A 107 14.56 -9.81 8.76
N THR A 108 14.53 -9.81 10.09
CA THR A 108 14.91 -10.95 10.95
C THR A 108 13.73 -11.63 11.62
N ILE A 109 12.61 -10.94 11.77
CA ILE A 109 11.44 -11.42 12.54
C ILE A 109 10.57 -12.43 11.77
N ALA A 110 10.61 -12.40 10.44
CA ALA A 110 9.81 -13.29 9.60
C ALA A 110 10.57 -14.60 9.33
N CYS A 111 9.83 -15.71 9.21
CA CYS A 111 10.41 -16.96 8.74
C CYS A 111 11.06 -16.75 7.35
N PRO A 112 12.29 -17.23 7.10
CA PRO A 112 12.98 -17.04 5.82
C PRO A 112 12.18 -17.50 4.61
N GLU A 113 11.42 -18.59 4.74
CA GLU A 113 10.56 -19.10 3.66
C GLU A 113 9.40 -18.16 3.36
N THR A 114 8.75 -17.64 4.40
CA THR A 114 7.66 -16.66 4.26
C THR A 114 8.18 -15.37 3.64
N PHE A 115 9.34 -14.89 4.08
CA PHE A 115 9.92 -13.67 3.54
C PHE A 115 10.31 -13.84 2.06
N LYS A 116 10.86 -15.00 1.68
CA LYS A 116 11.14 -15.34 0.28
C LYS A 116 9.89 -15.37 -0.59
N GLN A 117 8.74 -15.79 -0.04
CA GLN A 117 7.45 -15.70 -0.75
C GLN A 117 7.01 -14.24 -0.93
N MET A 118 7.21 -13.39 0.09
CA MET A 118 6.94 -11.95 -0.01
C MET A 118 7.81 -11.29 -1.09
N GLU A 119 9.10 -11.62 -1.16
CA GLU A 119 10.00 -11.11 -2.19
C GLU A 119 9.54 -11.49 -3.60
N LYS A 120 9.21 -12.77 -3.81
CA LYS A 120 8.67 -13.26 -5.09
C LYS A 120 7.38 -12.52 -5.47
N ALA A 121 6.46 -12.35 -4.52
CA ALA A 121 5.20 -11.65 -4.77
C ALA A 121 5.43 -10.18 -5.16
N ALA A 122 6.37 -9.50 -4.49
CA ALA A 122 6.73 -8.12 -4.80
C ALA A 122 7.33 -7.98 -6.22
N VAL A 123 8.23 -8.90 -6.61
CA VAL A 123 8.82 -8.94 -7.96
C VAL A 123 7.74 -9.20 -9.03
N ILE A 124 6.85 -10.16 -8.79
CA ILE A 124 5.73 -10.45 -9.71
C ILE A 124 4.85 -9.21 -9.88
N LEU A 125 4.46 -8.57 -8.77
CA LEU A 125 3.62 -7.37 -8.81
C LEU A 125 4.28 -6.24 -9.61
N ALA A 126 5.56 -5.96 -9.35
CA ALA A 126 6.32 -4.93 -10.05
C ALA A 126 6.40 -5.19 -11.56
N LYS A 127 6.65 -6.45 -11.97
CA LYS A 127 6.61 -6.85 -13.39
C LYS A 127 5.23 -6.67 -14.01
N LEU A 128 4.17 -7.11 -13.32
CA LEU A 128 2.80 -7.04 -13.82
C LEU A 128 2.31 -5.60 -14.07
N VAL A 129 2.71 -4.65 -13.22
CA VAL A 129 2.35 -3.24 -13.38
C VAL A 129 3.31 -2.46 -14.28
N GLY A 130 4.36 -3.10 -14.80
CA GLY A 130 5.40 -2.44 -15.58
C GLY A 130 6.14 -1.36 -14.80
N TYR A 131 6.40 -1.60 -13.50
CA TYR A 131 7.08 -0.63 -12.64
C TYR A 131 8.50 -0.38 -13.16
N VAL A 132 8.89 0.89 -13.34
CA VAL A 132 10.26 1.28 -13.70
C VAL A 132 10.65 2.43 -12.77
N LEU A 133 11.86 2.35 -12.21
CA LEU A 133 12.37 3.44 -11.37
C LEU A 133 12.56 4.72 -12.20
N ALA A 134 12.01 5.82 -11.69
CA ALA A 134 12.19 7.15 -12.27
C ALA A 134 13.68 7.54 -12.16
N GLY A 135 14.36 7.57 -13.30
CA GLY A 135 15.81 7.84 -13.37
C GLY A 135 16.58 6.90 -14.32
N GLY A 136 15.97 5.78 -14.74
CA GLY A 136 16.44 5.07 -15.92
C GLY A 136 16.24 5.97 -17.13
N THR A 137 17.27 6.69 -17.54
CA THR A 137 17.28 7.45 -18.78
C THR A 137 16.77 6.54 -19.88
N LYS A 138 15.71 6.97 -20.58
CA LYS A 138 15.41 6.46 -21.91
C LYS A 138 16.66 6.69 -22.76
N CYS A 139 17.58 5.74 -22.78
CA CYS A 139 18.41 5.55 -23.96
C CYS A 139 17.48 4.90 -24.98
N GLN A 140 16.64 5.71 -25.64
CA GLN A 140 16.15 5.30 -26.93
C GLN A 140 17.41 5.19 -27.79
N PRO A 141 17.75 4.01 -28.36
CA PRO A 141 18.58 4.03 -29.54
C PRO A 141 17.77 4.83 -30.55
N GLU A 142 18.17 6.09 -30.78
CA GLU A 142 17.77 6.81 -31.96
C GLU A 142 18.33 5.99 -33.14
N HIS A 143 17.52 5.05 -33.63
CA HIS A 143 17.69 4.54 -34.97
C HIS A 143 17.34 5.70 -35.90
N SER A 144 18.34 6.55 -36.13
CA SER A 144 18.41 7.46 -37.26
C SER A 144 18.36 6.60 -38.53
N THR A 145 17.14 6.30 -38.97
CA THR A 145 16.87 5.77 -40.30
C THR A 145 15.87 6.72 -40.93
N HIS A 146 16.39 7.86 -41.37
CA HIS A 146 15.80 8.65 -42.43
C HIS A 146 16.88 8.88 -43.49
N LEU A 147 16.65 8.21 -44.63
CA LEU A 147 17.32 8.34 -45.94
C LEU A 147 18.74 7.78 -46.06
#